data_AF-A0A6B3GHU4-F1
#
_entry.id   AF-A0A6B3GHU4-F1
#
_cell.length_a   1.000
_cell.length_b   1.000
_cell.length_c   1.000
_cell.angle_alpha   90.00
_cell.angle_beta   90.00
_cell.angle_gamma   90.00
#
_symmetry.space_group_name_H-M   'P 1'
#
loop_
_entity.id
_entity.type
_entity.pdbx_description
1 polymer ?
#
loop_
_entity_poly.entity_id
_entity_poly.type
_entity_poly.pdbx_seq_one_letter_code
_entity_poly.pdbx_strand_id
1 'polypeptide(L)'
;VVVVNRESGTATATASLVREALPMATVMEVAPADLPAAFADAADQGRALGVCGGDGTVNLAASVAATHGIPLAVFPGGTLNHFAYDLGIETVHDTAAALTAGDAIRVDLGRFRPGPKGADGADGYFLNAFSLGVYPELVNTREHWSPRIGGWSAGVLAAFHVLRGQRPLEAEFQGRRRPLWLVFVGNGLFRRVGPNP
;
A
#
# COMPACT_ATOMS: atom_id res chain seq x y z
N VAL A 1 0.26 15.60 -11.45
CA VAL A 1 1.69 15.47 -11.09
C VAL A 1 1.95 14.00 -10.77
N VAL A 2 3.06 13.40 -11.24
CA VAL A 2 3.41 12.00 -10.94
C VAL A 2 4.60 11.98 -9.99
N VAL A 3 4.43 11.38 -8.82
CA VAL A 3 5.49 11.21 -7.82
C VAL A 3 6.05 9.79 -7.91
N VAL A 4 7.36 9.68 -8.02
CA VAL A 4 8.09 8.43 -8.19
C VAL A 4 8.97 8.19 -6.97
N ASN A 5 8.80 7.04 -6.32
CA ASN A 5 9.66 6.62 -5.23
C ASN A 5 10.99 6.08 -5.79
N ARG A 6 12.10 6.81 -5.59
CA ARG A 6 13.44 6.47 -6.10
C ARG A 6 13.98 5.11 -5.62
N GLU A 7 13.56 4.65 -4.45
CA GLU A 7 14.01 3.39 -3.87
C GLU A 7 13.12 2.20 -4.24
N SER A 8 12.03 2.42 -4.97
CA SER A 8 11.16 1.33 -5.42
C SER A 8 11.74 0.65 -6.65
N GLY A 9 12.02 -0.66 -6.54
CA GLY A 9 12.26 -1.60 -7.64
C GLY A 9 12.77 -0.99 -8.96
N THR A 10 11.89 -0.90 -9.95
CA THR A 10 12.18 -0.42 -11.31
C THR A 10 11.80 1.05 -11.53
N ALA A 11 11.49 1.80 -10.46
CA ALA A 11 10.83 3.09 -10.53
C ALA A 11 11.59 4.15 -11.35
N THR A 12 12.92 4.13 -11.36
CA THR A 12 13.73 5.07 -12.19
C THR A 12 13.56 4.81 -13.69
N ALA A 13 13.48 3.53 -14.09
CA ALA A 13 13.20 3.18 -15.48
C ALA A 13 11.75 3.56 -15.84
N THR A 14 10.81 3.31 -14.93
CA THR A 14 9.41 3.69 -15.07
C THR A 14 9.24 5.22 -15.18
N ALA A 15 10.02 6.02 -14.45
CA ALA A 15 9.96 7.49 -14.52
C ALA A 15 10.24 8.03 -15.92
N SER A 16 11.21 7.42 -16.62
CA SER A 16 11.55 7.82 -18.00
C SER A 16 10.40 7.50 -18.96
N LEU A 17 9.80 6.31 -18.84
CA LEU A 17 8.63 5.92 -19.62
C LEU A 17 7.42 6.80 -19.34
N VAL A 18 7.21 7.21 -18.09
CA VAL A 18 6.11 8.14 -17.74
C VAL A 18 6.31 9.50 -18.40
N ARG A 19 7.54 10.03 -18.41
CA ARG A 19 7.85 11.31 -19.08
C ARG A 19 7.60 11.24 -20.58
N GLU A 20 7.94 10.11 -21.21
CA GLU A 20 7.71 9.88 -22.63
C GLU A 20 6.22 9.76 -22.94
N ALA A 21 5.48 8.96 -22.16
CA ALA A 21 4.06 8.71 -22.38
C ALA A 21 3.16 9.91 -22.03
N LEU A 22 3.58 10.74 -21.06
CA LEU A 22 2.80 11.86 -20.55
C LEU A 22 3.65 13.15 -20.53
N PRO A 23 3.90 13.78 -21.70
CA PRO A 23 4.79 14.93 -21.81
C PRO A 23 4.29 16.18 -21.05
N MET A 24 2.99 16.25 -20.78
CA MET A 24 2.38 17.34 -20.00
C MET A 24 2.39 17.08 -18.48
N ALA A 25 2.82 15.90 -18.04
CA ALA A 25 2.86 15.56 -16.62
C ALA A 25 4.19 16.02 -16.00
N THR A 26 4.11 16.71 -14.87
CA THR A 26 5.27 16.94 -14.01
C THR A 26 5.64 15.64 -13.29
N VAL A 27 6.84 15.12 -13.54
CA VAL A 27 7.35 13.88 -12.93
C VAL A 27 8.42 14.21 -11.88
N MET A 28 8.13 13.91 -10.62
CA MET A 28 8.99 14.18 -9.47
C MET A 28 9.52 12.86 -8.89
N GLU A 29 10.82 12.67 -8.93
CA GLU A 29 11.47 11.54 -8.27
C GLU A 29 11.93 11.97 -6.88
N VAL A 30 11.49 11.27 -5.83
CA VAL A 30 11.76 11.64 -4.43
C VAL A 30 12.23 10.44 -3.61
N ALA A 31 12.94 10.70 -2.51
CA ALA A 31 13.30 9.68 -1.55
C ALA A 31 12.08 9.27 -0.70
N PRO A 32 12.05 8.07 -0.10
CA PRO A 32 10.91 7.61 0.70
C PRO A 32 10.50 8.56 1.84
N ALA A 33 11.48 9.21 2.47
CA ALA A 33 11.24 10.16 3.56
C ALA A 33 10.44 11.40 3.12
N ASP A 34 10.57 11.80 1.86
CA ASP A 34 9.96 13.02 1.31
C ASP A 34 8.63 12.74 0.60
N LEU A 35 8.26 11.46 0.43
CA LEU A 35 7.00 11.06 -0.24
C LEU A 35 5.76 11.74 0.35
N PRO A 36 5.55 11.80 1.68
CA PRO A 36 4.34 12.40 2.22
C PRO A 36 4.16 13.87 1.82
N ALA A 37 5.24 14.65 1.91
CA ALA A 37 5.24 16.07 1.52
C ALA A 37 5.04 16.22 0.00
N ALA A 38 5.77 15.43 -0.80
CA ALA A 38 5.66 15.48 -2.25
C ALA A 38 4.25 15.11 -2.75
N PHE A 39 3.57 14.14 -2.12
CA PHE A 39 2.20 13.80 -2.48
C PHE A 39 1.21 14.91 -2.11
N ALA A 40 1.37 15.55 -0.95
CA ALA A 40 0.52 16.67 -0.55
C ALA A 40 0.66 17.84 -1.54
N ASP A 41 1.90 18.26 -1.82
CA ASP A 41 2.17 19.34 -2.78
C ASP A 41 1.64 19.00 -4.19
N ALA A 42 1.83 17.75 -4.63
CA ALA A 42 1.35 17.28 -5.92
C ALA A 42 -0.18 17.23 -6.02
N ALA A 43 -0.86 16.96 -4.91
CA ALA A 43 -2.32 16.93 -4.83
C ALA A 43 -2.90 18.35 -4.84
N ASP A 44 -2.28 19.29 -4.14
CA ASP A 44 -2.71 20.70 -4.11
C ASP A 44 -2.55 21.40 -5.47
N GLN A 45 -1.49 21.08 -6.21
CA GLN A 45 -1.18 21.71 -7.50
C GLN A 45 -1.84 21.01 -8.70
N GLY A 46 -2.24 19.75 -8.53
CA GLY A 46 -2.61 18.86 -9.62
C GLY A 46 -4.11 18.60 -9.76
N ARG A 47 -4.56 18.33 -10.99
CA ARG A 47 -5.92 17.79 -11.24
C ARG A 47 -6.01 16.28 -11.00
N ALA A 48 -4.86 15.61 -10.95
CA ALA A 48 -4.73 14.18 -10.71
C ALA A 48 -3.37 13.91 -10.07
N LEU A 49 -3.35 12.96 -9.14
CA LEU A 49 -2.13 12.48 -8.48
C LEU A 49 -1.68 11.19 -9.13
N GLY A 50 -0.47 11.19 -9.69
CA GLY A 50 0.18 9.98 -10.18
C GLY A 50 1.16 9.44 -9.15
N VAL A 51 1.25 8.12 -9.04
CA VAL A 51 2.19 7.44 -8.16
C VAL A 51 2.91 6.32 -8.90
N CYS A 52 4.22 6.25 -8.74
CA CYS A 52 5.05 5.14 -9.18
C CYS A 52 5.85 4.59 -8.00
N GLY A 53 5.56 3.36 -7.59
CA GLY A 53 6.25 2.68 -6.49
C GLY A 53 5.57 1.37 -6.11
N GLY A 54 6.00 0.78 -4.98
CA GLY A 54 5.36 -0.41 -4.41
C GLY A 54 4.04 -0.10 -3.68
N ASP A 55 3.37 -1.16 -3.20
CA ASP A 55 2.02 -1.06 -2.60
C ASP A 55 1.93 -0.07 -1.42
N GLY A 56 2.98 0.02 -0.58
CA GLY A 56 3.02 1.01 0.50
C GLY A 56 3.06 2.46 0.01
N THR A 57 3.77 2.71 -1.10
CA THR A 57 3.83 4.04 -1.74
C THR A 57 2.47 4.38 -2.36
N VAL A 58 1.84 3.42 -3.02
CA VAL A 58 0.51 3.56 -3.60
C VAL A 58 -0.55 3.81 -2.52
N ASN A 59 -0.47 3.10 -1.39
CA ASN A 59 -1.38 3.31 -0.26
C ASN A 59 -1.29 4.72 0.33
N LEU A 60 -0.06 5.23 0.49
CA LEU A 60 0.16 6.61 0.93
C LEU A 60 -0.46 7.61 -0.07
N ALA A 61 -0.18 7.44 -1.36
CA ALA A 61 -0.73 8.30 -2.41
C ALA A 61 -2.26 8.26 -2.46
N ALA A 62 -2.88 7.08 -2.30
CA ALA A 62 -4.32 6.93 -2.26
C ALA A 62 -4.96 7.64 -1.07
N SER A 63 -4.31 7.59 0.09
CA SER A 63 -4.75 8.30 1.30
C SER A 63 -4.79 9.82 1.05
N VAL A 64 -3.74 10.35 0.41
CA VAL A 64 -3.64 11.77 0.06
C VAL A 64 -4.67 12.14 -1.01
N ALA A 65 -4.77 11.37 -2.10
CA ALA A 65 -5.72 11.61 -3.18
C ALA A 65 -7.18 11.61 -2.68
N ALA A 66 -7.55 10.66 -1.82
CA ALA A 66 -8.87 10.59 -1.21
C ALA A 66 -9.16 11.80 -0.31
N THR A 67 -8.16 12.26 0.46
CA THR A 67 -8.30 13.44 1.33
C THR A 67 -8.48 14.73 0.52
N HIS A 68 -7.83 14.84 -0.64
CA HIS A 68 -7.92 16.01 -1.53
C HIS A 68 -9.05 15.90 -2.57
N GLY A 69 -9.73 14.76 -2.64
CA GLY A 69 -10.84 14.54 -3.58
C GLY A 69 -10.42 14.49 -5.06
N ILE A 70 -9.19 14.07 -5.34
CA ILE A 70 -8.64 14.00 -6.72
C ILE A 70 -8.43 12.55 -7.17
N PRO A 71 -8.49 12.26 -8.49
CA PRO A 71 -8.20 10.93 -9.01
C PRO A 71 -6.74 10.54 -8.81
N LEU A 72 -6.53 9.25 -8.58
CA LEU A 72 -5.22 8.62 -8.44
C LEU A 72 -4.88 7.80 -9.70
N ALA A 73 -3.73 8.06 -10.29
CA ALA A 73 -3.14 7.27 -11.37
C ALA A 73 -1.99 6.42 -10.82
N VAL A 74 -2.09 5.10 -10.97
CA VAL A 74 -1.08 4.17 -10.45
C VAL A 74 -0.20 3.65 -11.59
N PHE A 75 1.11 3.73 -11.42
CA PHE A 75 2.10 3.18 -12.33
C PHE A 75 2.88 2.06 -11.63
N PRO A 76 3.04 0.87 -12.26
CA PRO A 76 3.77 -0.23 -11.66
C PRO A 76 5.27 0.12 -11.57
N GLY A 77 5.78 0.25 -10.34
CA GLY A 77 7.18 0.63 -10.08
C GLY A 77 7.82 -0.08 -8.88
N GLY A 78 7.06 -0.91 -8.17
CA GLY A 78 7.55 -1.77 -7.10
C GLY A 78 7.78 -3.20 -7.55
N THR A 79 8.17 -4.06 -6.60
CA THR A 79 8.51 -5.47 -6.85
C THR A 79 7.27 -6.34 -7.12
N LEU A 80 6.18 -6.09 -6.40
CA LEU A 80 4.99 -6.95 -6.41
C LEU A 80 3.79 -6.31 -7.13
N ASN A 81 3.65 -4.98 -7.08
CA ASN A 81 2.63 -4.19 -7.78
C ASN A 81 1.19 -4.75 -7.67
N HIS A 82 0.84 -5.35 -6.53
CA HIS A 82 -0.43 -6.08 -6.39
C HIS A 82 -1.62 -5.18 -6.71
N PHE A 83 -1.63 -3.95 -6.19
CA PHE A 83 -2.72 -3.03 -6.45
C PHE A 83 -2.83 -2.64 -7.93
N ALA A 84 -1.70 -2.38 -8.62
CA ALA A 84 -1.74 -2.03 -10.04
C ALA A 84 -2.29 -3.18 -10.89
N TYR A 85 -1.83 -4.41 -10.61
CA TYR A 85 -2.28 -5.60 -11.32
C TYR A 85 -3.75 -5.94 -11.05
N ASP A 86 -4.26 -5.71 -9.84
CA ASP A 86 -5.68 -5.88 -9.53
C ASP A 86 -6.57 -4.91 -10.32
N LEU A 87 -6.04 -3.75 -10.74
CA LEU A 87 -6.70 -2.80 -11.64
C LEU A 87 -6.50 -3.15 -13.14
N GLY A 88 -5.77 -4.21 -13.46
CA GLY A 88 -5.41 -4.59 -14.83
C GLY A 88 -4.30 -3.73 -15.45
N ILE A 89 -3.56 -2.99 -14.63
CA ILE A 89 -2.45 -2.13 -15.06
C ILE A 89 -1.16 -2.94 -14.96
N GLU A 90 -0.65 -3.42 -16.09
CA GLU A 90 0.58 -4.21 -16.14
C GLU A 90 1.79 -3.34 -16.54
N THR A 91 1.55 -2.25 -17.26
CA THR A 91 2.58 -1.37 -17.82
C THR A 91 2.26 0.12 -17.63
N VAL A 92 3.27 0.97 -17.81
CA VAL A 92 3.10 2.45 -17.83
C VAL A 92 2.13 2.89 -18.91
N HIS A 93 2.15 2.21 -20.06
CA HIS A 93 1.31 2.54 -21.20
C HIS A 93 -0.17 2.28 -20.91
N ASP A 94 -0.50 1.29 -20.10
CA ASP A 94 -1.89 1.01 -19.70
C ASP A 94 -2.48 2.18 -18.90
N THR A 95 -1.72 2.69 -17.92
CA THR A 95 -2.12 3.88 -17.15
C THR A 95 -2.19 5.11 -18.03
N ALA A 96 -1.21 5.32 -18.93
CA ALA A 96 -1.19 6.48 -19.82
C ALA A 96 -2.37 6.47 -20.82
N ALA A 97 -2.72 5.30 -21.35
CA ALA A 97 -3.87 5.11 -22.22
C ALA A 97 -5.18 5.43 -21.48
N ALA A 98 -5.36 4.89 -20.27
CA ALA A 98 -6.54 5.19 -19.43
C ALA A 98 -6.66 6.69 -19.13
N LEU A 99 -5.55 7.34 -18.77
CA LEU A 99 -5.52 8.80 -18.54
C LEU A 99 -5.89 9.60 -19.79
N THR A 100 -5.42 9.18 -20.97
CA THR A 100 -5.71 9.85 -22.24
C THR A 100 -7.16 9.66 -22.67
N ALA A 101 -7.72 8.47 -22.43
CA ALA A 101 -9.12 8.16 -22.66
C ALA A 101 -10.07 8.85 -21.65
N GLY A 102 -9.55 9.26 -20.50
CA GLY A 102 -10.37 9.77 -19.39
C GLY A 102 -11.09 8.65 -18.61
N ASP A 103 -10.58 7.43 -18.71
CA ASP A 103 -11.15 6.26 -18.06
C ASP A 103 -10.72 6.17 -16.60
N ALA A 104 -11.69 5.91 -15.72
CA ALA A 104 -11.44 5.76 -14.29
C ALA A 104 -12.43 4.76 -13.68
N ILE A 105 -11.98 4.09 -12.62
CA ILE A 105 -12.80 3.21 -11.80
C ILE A 105 -12.85 3.72 -10.37
N ARG A 106 -13.93 3.40 -9.66
CA ARG A 106 -14.05 3.66 -8.23
C ARG A 106 -13.49 2.47 -7.46
N VAL A 107 -12.63 2.78 -6.49
CA VAL A 107 -12.05 1.80 -5.58
C VAL A 107 -12.38 2.22 -4.16
N ASP A 108 -12.80 1.27 -3.34
CA ASP A 108 -13.06 1.53 -1.93
C ASP A 108 -11.74 1.77 -1.20
N LEU A 109 -11.76 2.60 -0.16
CA LEU A 109 -10.61 2.85 0.71
C LEU A 109 -11.01 2.59 2.15
N GLY A 110 -10.34 1.62 2.79
CA GLY A 110 -10.55 1.34 4.20
C GLY A 110 -10.00 2.48 5.06
N ARG A 111 -10.73 2.91 6.08
CA ARG A 111 -10.32 3.94 7.04
C ARG A 111 -10.29 3.38 8.45
N PHE A 112 -9.24 3.70 9.21
CA PHE A 112 -9.12 3.36 10.62
C PHE A 112 -8.69 4.58 11.44
N ARG A 113 -9.05 4.60 12.72
CA ARG A 113 -8.64 5.66 13.64
C ARG A 113 -7.79 5.07 14.77
N PRO A 114 -6.53 5.48 14.92
CA PRO A 114 -5.73 5.15 16.09
C PRO A 114 -6.38 5.66 17.38
N GLY A 115 -6.22 4.93 18.48
CA GLY A 115 -6.76 5.32 19.78
C GLY A 115 -6.12 6.61 20.33
N PRO A 116 -6.68 7.18 21.42
CA PRO A 116 -6.31 8.50 21.96
C PRO A 116 -4.87 8.66 22.50
N LYS A 117 -3.97 7.69 22.32
CA LYS A 117 -2.57 7.73 22.80
C LYS A 117 -1.48 7.45 21.73
N GLY A 118 -1.76 7.60 20.43
CA GLY A 118 -0.73 7.79 19.39
C GLY A 118 -1.18 7.48 17.95
N ALA A 119 -0.49 7.91 16.89
CA ALA A 119 0.41 9.06 16.75
C ALA A 119 -0.42 10.22 16.20
N ASP A 120 -0.76 11.19 17.06
CA ASP A 120 -1.44 12.45 16.72
C ASP A 120 -2.76 12.38 15.91
N GLY A 121 -3.70 11.54 16.36
CA GLY A 121 -5.15 11.73 16.17
C GLY A 121 -5.74 11.67 14.74
N ALA A 122 -4.92 11.49 13.70
CA ALA A 122 -5.37 11.45 12.32
C ALA A 122 -5.94 10.08 11.94
N ASP A 123 -6.93 10.08 11.05
CA ASP A 123 -7.42 8.85 10.43
C ASP A 123 -6.34 8.26 9.51
N GLY A 124 -6.08 6.96 9.62
CA GLY A 124 -5.27 6.19 8.69
C GLY A 124 -6.12 5.49 7.63
N TYR A 125 -5.52 5.13 6.50
CA TYR A 125 -6.21 4.48 5.39
C TYR A 125 -5.45 3.28 4.84
N PHE A 126 -6.18 2.33 4.26
CA PHE A 126 -5.64 1.15 3.61
C PHE A 126 -6.41 0.77 2.33
N LEU A 127 -5.69 0.45 1.25
CA LEU A 127 -6.24 -0.03 -0.02
C LEU A 127 -6.54 -1.53 0.00
N ASN A 128 -5.58 -2.36 0.44
CA ASN A 128 -5.67 -3.81 0.25
C ASN A 128 -6.12 -4.52 1.52
N ALA A 129 -5.33 -4.43 2.57
CA ALA A 129 -5.60 -5.12 3.82
C ALA A 129 -5.06 -4.34 5.02
N PHE A 130 -5.75 -4.53 6.14
CA PHE A 130 -5.36 -4.05 7.45
C PHE A 130 -5.37 -5.22 8.42
N SER A 131 -4.29 -5.40 9.16
CA SER A 131 -4.16 -6.50 10.13
C SER A 131 -3.63 -6.01 11.47
N LEU A 132 -4.23 -6.47 12.56
CA LEU A 132 -3.78 -6.22 13.93
C LEU A 132 -3.57 -7.54 14.68
N GLY A 133 -2.58 -7.55 15.56
CA GLY A 133 -2.32 -8.67 16.47
C GLY A 133 -1.06 -9.42 16.09
N VAL A 134 -1.13 -10.75 16.10
CA VAL A 134 0.04 -11.63 15.94
C VAL A 134 0.72 -11.49 14.58
N TYR A 135 -0.01 -11.09 13.54
CA TYR A 135 0.44 -11.19 12.15
C TYR A 135 1.63 -10.28 11.77
N PRO A 136 1.67 -8.98 12.10
CA PRO A 136 2.83 -8.13 11.79
C PRO A 136 4.12 -8.62 12.46
N GLU A 137 4.06 -9.05 13.73
CA GLU A 137 5.22 -9.61 14.42
C GLU A 137 5.63 -10.96 13.83
N LEU A 138 4.66 -11.80 13.45
CA LEU A 138 4.95 -13.10 12.84
C LEU A 138 5.67 -12.91 11.50
N VAL A 139 5.19 -11.99 10.65
CA VAL A 139 5.85 -11.64 9.39
C VAL A 139 7.22 -11.05 9.64
N ASN A 140 7.35 -10.05 10.53
CA ASN A 140 8.63 -9.40 10.83
C ASN A 140 9.67 -10.38 11.40
N THR A 141 9.26 -11.25 12.33
CA THR A 141 10.12 -12.30 12.90
C THR A 141 10.50 -13.32 11.84
N ARG A 142 9.55 -13.74 11.00
CA ARG A 142 9.82 -14.67 9.91
C ARG A 142 10.79 -14.06 8.90
N GLU A 143 10.60 -12.81 8.47
CA GLU A 143 11.49 -12.14 7.52
C GLU A 143 12.89 -11.93 8.10
N HIS A 144 12.98 -11.56 9.39
CA HIS A 144 14.27 -11.41 10.06
C HIS A 144 15.06 -12.73 10.14
N TRP A 145 14.36 -13.85 10.40
CA TRP A 145 15.00 -15.14 10.63
C TRP A 145 15.06 -16.04 9.39
N SER A 146 14.20 -15.83 8.39
CA SER A 146 14.13 -16.65 7.17
C SER A 146 15.48 -16.78 6.44
N PRO A 147 16.30 -15.71 6.30
CA PRO A 147 17.64 -15.82 5.71
C PRO A 147 18.62 -16.65 6.55
N ARG A 148 18.40 -16.77 7.86
CA ARG A 148 19.32 -17.43 8.80
C ARG A 148 18.99 -18.90 9.04
N ILE A 149 17.70 -19.24 9.10
CA ILE A 149 17.25 -20.57 9.52
C ILE A 149 16.33 -21.26 8.50
N GLY A 150 15.92 -20.56 7.44
CA GLY A 150 14.98 -21.06 6.43
C GLY A 150 13.53 -20.67 6.73
N GLY A 151 12.71 -20.51 5.69
CA GLY A 151 11.38 -19.90 5.81
C GLY A 151 10.35 -20.69 6.62
N TRP A 152 10.48 -22.01 6.74
CA TRP A 152 9.58 -22.88 7.52
C TRP A 152 9.90 -22.81 9.02
N SER A 153 11.17 -22.96 9.39
CA SER A 153 11.64 -22.88 10.78
C SER A 153 11.49 -21.45 11.34
N ALA A 154 11.71 -20.42 10.52
CA ALA A 154 11.42 -19.03 10.87
C ALA A 154 9.92 -18.81 11.11
N GLY A 155 9.05 -19.49 10.37
CA GLY A 155 7.60 -19.47 10.61
C GLY A 155 7.20 -20.10 11.95
N VAL A 156 7.79 -21.24 12.30
CA VAL A 156 7.55 -21.91 13.59
C VAL A 156 8.06 -21.08 14.76
N LEU A 157 9.27 -20.52 14.64
CA LEU A 157 9.86 -19.66 15.67
C LEU A 157 9.04 -18.39 15.88
N ALA A 158 8.58 -17.77 14.78
CA ALA A 158 7.69 -16.61 14.82
C ALA A 158 6.36 -16.94 15.52
N ALA A 159 5.72 -18.06 15.16
CA ALA A 159 4.49 -18.50 15.81
C ALA A 159 4.68 -18.75 17.31
N PHE A 160 5.78 -19.39 17.71
CA PHE A 160 6.09 -19.66 19.11
C PHE A 160 6.38 -18.40 19.92
N HIS A 161 7.16 -17.47 19.36
CA HIS A 161 7.50 -16.20 20.00
C HIS A 161 6.23 -15.38 20.26
N VAL A 162 5.36 -15.31 19.26
CA VAL A 162 4.13 -14.54 19.38
C VAL A 162 3.12 -15.18 20.33
N LEU A 163 2.96 -16.51 20.29
CA LEU A 163 2.06 -17.22 21.22
C LEU A 163 2.51 -17.13 22.69
N ARG A 164 3.82 -16.98 22.96
CA ARG A 164 4.35 -16.85 24.32
C ARG A 164 4.40 -15.41 24.83
N GLY A 165 4.58 -14.43 23.95
CA GLY A 165 4.80 -13.03 24.34
C GLY A 165 3.55 -12.17 24.44
N GLN A 166 2.52 -12.45 23.62
CA GLN A 166 1.38 -11.53 23.45
C GLN A 166 0.17 -11.93 24.31
N ARG A 167 -0.49 -10.92 24.88
CA ARG A 167 -1.86 -11.07 25.39
C ARG A 167 -2.84 -10.92 24.22
N PRO A 168 -3.97 -11.62 24.21
CA PRO A 168 -5.00 -11.40 23.20
C PRO A 168 -5.39 -9.91 23.15
N LEU A 169 -5.54 -9.37 21.93
CA LEU A 169 -6.13 -8.05 21.74
C LEU A 169 -7.57 -8.07 22.25
N GLU A 170 -7.93 -7.12 23.09
CA GLU A 170 -9.33 -6.90 23.44
C GLU A 170 -10.00 -6.14 22.30
N ALA A 171 -10.93 -6.80 21.63
CA ALA A 171 -11.74 -6.21 20.57
C ALA A 171 -13.20 -6.18 20.98
N GLU A 172 -13.88 -5.09 20.65
CA GLU A 172 -15.33 -4.97 20.85
C GLU A 172 -16.03 -5.07 19.49
N PHE A 173 -16.85 -6.10 19.33
CA PHE A 173 -17.69 -6.26 18.14
C PHE A 173 -19.15 -6.22 18.56
N GLN A 174 -19.90 -5.28 17.97
CA GLN A 174 -21.33 -5.10 18.24
C GLN A 174 -21.65 -5.04 19.76
N GLY A 175 -20.84 -4.28 20.51
CA GLY A 175 -21.01 -4.13 21.96
C GLY A 175 -20.53 -5.29 22.82
N ARG A 176 -19.91 -6.34 22.23
CA ARG A 176 -19.37 -7.49 22.97
C ARG A 176 -17.86 -7.52 22.88
N ARG A 177 -17.20 -7.39 24.03
CA ARG A 177 -15.75 -7.53 24.15
C ARG A 177 -15.35 -9.00 24.05
N ARG A 178 -14.37 -9.29 23.20
CA ARG A 178 -13.79 -10.62 23.01
C ARG A 178 -12.27 -10.53 22.87
N PRO A 179 -11.52 -11.46 23.48
CA PRO A 179 -10.10 -11.60 23.21
C PRO A 179 -9.89 -12.17 21.80
N LEU A 180 -9.04 -11.52 21.01
CA LEU A 180 -8.66 -11.96 19.67
C LEU A 180 -7.14 -11.97 19.54
N TRP A 181 -6.62 -12.99 18.87
CA TRP A 181 -5.20 -13.04 18.53
C TRP A 181 -4.91 -12.30 17.22
N LEU A 182 -5.88 -12.25 16.31
CA LEU A 182 -5.72 -11.65 15.00
C LEU A 182 -7.02 -10.99 14.58
N VAL A 183 -6.90 -9.78 14.04
CA VAL A 183 -7.93 -9.13 13.25
C VAL A 183 -7.34 -8.89 11.86
N PHE A 184 -8.07 -9.30 10.83
CA PHE A 184 -7.72 -9.06 9.44
C PHE A 184 -8.93 -8.48 8.72
N VAL A 185 -8.75 -7.35 8.06
CA VAL A 185 -9.77 -6.64 7.29
C VAL A 185 -9.23 -6.48 5.87
N GLY A 186 -9.87 -7.12 4.89
CA GLY A 186 -9.56 -6.99 3.48
C GLY A 186 -10.49 -6.00 2.79
N ASN A 187 -9.94 -5.22 1.86
CA ASN A 187 -10.67 -4.27 1.01
C ASN A 187 -10.38 -4.52 -0.49
N GLY A 188 -9.19 -5.01 -0.85
CA GLY A 188 -8.84 -5.36 -2.22
C GLY A 188 -9.36 -6.73 -2.66
N LEU A 189 -9.65 -6.86 -3.97
CA LEU A 189 -9.87 -8.13 -4.63
C LEU A 189 -8.52 -8.67 -5.11
N PHE A 190 -7.91 -9.61 -4.38
CA PHE A 190 -6.72 -10.33 -4.85
C PHE A 190 -7.09 -11.20 -6.06
N ARG A 191 -7.04 -10.65 -7.28
CA ARG A 191 -7.48 -11.36 -8.48
C ARG A 191 -6.29 -11.80 -9.32
N ARG A 192 -5.35 -12.56 -8.74
CA ARG A 192 -4.62 -13.68 -9.39
C ARG A 192 -3.83 -14.57 -8.42
N VAL A 193 -4.35 -15.81 -8.30
CA VAL A 193 -3.69 -17.14 -8.36
C VAL A 193 -2.42 -17.39 -7.50
N GLY A 194 -2.63 -17.88 -6.28
CA GLY A 194 -1.86 -19.05 -5.84
C GLY A 194 -2.28 -20.28 -6.66
N PRO A 195 -1.43 -21.31 -6.82
CA PRO A 195 -1.78 -22.46 -7.65
C PRO A 195 -3.10 -23.05 -7.14
N ASN A 196 -4.13 -22.99 -7.96
CA ASN A 196 -5.37 -23.71 -7.72
C ASN A 196 -5.02 -25.22 -7.79
N PRO A 197 -5.56 -26.07 -6.90
CA PRO A 197 -5.35 -27.51 -6.97
C PRO A 197 -5.90 -28.12 -8.26
#